data_AF-A0A3S5A1T2-F1
#
_entry.id   AF-A0A3S5A1T2-F1
#
_cell.length_a   1.000
_cell.length_b   1.000
_cell.length_c   1.000
_cell.angle_alpha   90.00
_cell.angle_beta   90.00
_cell.angle_gamma   90.00
#
_symmetry.space_group_name_H-M   'P 1'
#
loop_
_entity.id
_entity.type
_entity.pdbx_description
1 polymer ?
#
loop_
_entity_poly.entity_id
_entity_poly.type
_entity_poly.pdbx_seq_one_letter_code
_entity_poly.pdbx_strand_id
1 'polypeptide(L)'
;MTSALLLEQTALCSLFLRRPLIRKYAFRMALAGSRYSKAEQPHLTTHCFSQAALVLTGTEWDLAEDHINYNIGRHTYLLGDLSASIKALRPLLKLSSRQNPSTQLTFIDDFLTVLRVSPSVLALYSLDRYFKNYVYMYDELSRHMEQ
;
A
#
# COMPACT_ATOMS: atom_id res chain seq x y z
N MET A 1 20.02 6.05 -4.94
CA MET A 1 19.34 7.25 -4.39
C MET A 1 19.17 8.37 -5.41
N THR A 2 20.21 8.79 -6.13
CA THR A 2 20.15 9.92 -7.09
C THR A 2 19.03 9.80 -8.13
N SER A 3 18.79 8.61 -8.68
CA SER A 3 17.71 8.40 -9.65
C SER A 3 16.31 8.57 -9.05
N ALA A 4 16.11 8.29 -7.76
CA ALA A 4 14.84 8.50 -7.07
C ALA A 4 14.53 9.99 -6.93
N LEU A 5 15.54 10.77 -6.49
CA LEU A 5 15.43 12.22 -6.36
C LEU A 5 15.11 12.90 -7.70
N LEU A 6 15.80 12.52 -8.78
CA LEU A 6 15.53 13.08 -10.10
C LEU A 6 14.11 12.75 -10.59
N LEU A 7 13.58 11.56 -10.28
CA LEU A 7 12.21 11.20 -10.60
C LEU A 7 11.20 12.04 -9.82
N GLU A 8 11.45 12.26 -8.53
CA GLU A 8 10.64 13.12 -7.67
C GLU A 8 10.64 14.57 -8.17
N GLN A 9 11.80 15.14 -8.50
CA GLN A 9 11.89 16.49 -9.09
C GLN A 9 11.18 16.57 -10.44
N THR A 10 11.33 15.55 -11.29
CA THR A 10 10.61 15.48 -12.58
C THR A 10 9.09 15.37 -12.37
N ALA A 11 8.65 14.69 -11.31
CA ALA A 11 7.25 14.66 -10.92
C ALA A 11 6.78 16.09 -10.62
N LEU A 12 7.47 16.80 -9.72
CA LEU A 12 7.12 18.17 -9.34
C LEU A 12 7.08 19.13 -10.54
N CYS A 13 8.04 19.05 -11.46
CA CYS A 13 8.01 19.83 -12.70
C CYS A 13 6.72 19.60 -13.52
N SER A 14 6.10 18.42 -13.42
CA SER A 14 4.84 18.10 -14.11
C SER A 14 3.65 18.94 -13.63
N LEU A 15 3.71 19.43 -12.38
CA LEU A 15 2.69 20.30 -11.80
C LEU A 15 2.85 21.76 -12.25
N PHE A 16 4.09 22.18 -12.56
CA PHE A 16 4.41 23.55 -12.98
C PHE A 16 4.31 23.80 -14.49
N LEU A 17 3.93 22.80 -15.28
CA LEU A 17 3.67 22.98 -16.71
C LEU A 17 2.44 23.87 -16.95
N ARG A 18 2.41 24.60 -18.08
CA ARG A 18 1.25 25.41 -18.50
C ARG A 18 -0.08 24.64 -18.45
N ARG A 19 -0.04 23.34 -18.71
CA ARG A 19 -1.12 22.38 -18.43
C ARG A 19 -0.58 21.33 -17.46
N PRO A 20 -0.95 21.36 -16.17
CA PRO A 20 -0.47 20.40 -15.19
C PRO A 20 -0.80 18.96 -15.58
N LEU A 21 0.20 18.08 -15.51
CA LEU A 21 0.08 16.66 -15.88
C LEU A 21 -0.02 15.81 -14.61
N ILE A 22 -1.14 15.92 -13.90
CA ILE A 22 -1.36 15.35 -12.56
C ILE A 22 -1.19 13.82 -12.53
N ARG A 23 -1.64 13.11 -13.57
CA ARG A 23 -1.42 11.66 -13.66
C ARG A 23 0.06 11.31 -13.83
N LYS A 24 0.80 12.06 -14.67
CA LYS A 24 2.25 11.85 -14.85
C LYS A 24 3.03 12.15 -13.56
N TYR A 25 2.58 13.15 -12.80
CA TYR A 25 3.09 13.41 -11.46
C TYR A 25 2.94 12.17 -10.57
N ALA A 26 1.73 11.63 -10.44
CA ALA A 26 1.46 10.50 -9.55
C ALA A 26 2.28 9.25 -9.91
N PHE A 27 2.37 8.88 -11.19
CA PHE A 27 3.19 7.74 -11.61
C PHE A 27 4.68 7.95 -11.37
N ARG A 28 5.19 9.18 -11.55
CA ARG A 28 6.59 9.49 -11.26
C ARG A 28 6.88 9.45 -9.76
N MET A 29 5.95 9.92 -8.92
CA MET A 29 6.04 9.80 -7.46
C MET A 29 6.03 8.33 -7.02
N ALA A 30 5.13 7.51 -7.56
CA ALA A 30 5.12 6.07 -7.28
C ALA A 30 6.44 5.39 -7.71
N LEU A 31 6.98 5.75 -8.89
CA LEU A 31 8.26 5.22 -9.36
C LEU A 31 9.44 5.68 -8.48
N ALA A 32 9.46 6.93 -8.04
CA ALA A 32 10.43 7.44 -7.10
C ALA A 32 10.36 6.68 -5.76
N GLY A 33 9.15 6.46 -5.24
CA GLY A 33 8.88 5.65 -4.05
C GLY A 33 9.48 4.24 -4.16
N SER A 34 9.27 3.54 -5.28
CA SER A 34 9.89 2.22 -5.51
C SER A 34 11.42 2.26 -5.52
N ARG A 35 12.05 3.37 -5.94
CA ARG A 35 13.51 3.53 -5.93
C ARG A 35 14.03 3.87 -4.53
N TYR A 36 13.28 4.64 -3.74
CA TYR A 36 13.60 4.88 -2.33
C TYR A 36 13.44 3.60 -1.49
N SER A 37 12.44 2.78 -1.78
CA SER A 37 12.23 1.49 -1.11
C SER A 37 13.43 0.56 -1.30
N LYS A 38 13.91 0.43 -2.55
CA LYS A 38 15.14 -0.34 -2.87
C LYS A 38 16.41 0.22 -2.23
N ALA A 39 16.39 1.48 -1.80
CA ALA A 39 17.49 2.12 -1.09
C ALA A 39 17.26 2.15 0.43
N GLU A 40 16.28 1.41 0.92
CA GLU A 40 15.95 1.27 2.35
C GLU A 40 15.69 2.63 3.04
N GLN A 41 15.00 3.54 2.33
CA GLN A 41 14.60 4.85 2.85
C GLN A 41 13.09 4.90 3.14
N PRO A 42 12.62 4.38 4.29
CA PRO A 42 11.20 4.21 4.55
C PRO A 42 10.44 5.55 4.63
N HIS A 43 11.03 6.59 5.22
CA HIS A 43 10.41 7.93 5.26
C HIS A 43 10.14 8.50 3.86
N LEU A 44 11.15 8.46 2.98
CA LEU A 44 11.04 8.98 1.61
C LEU A 44 10.11 8.12 0.76
N THR A 45 10.13 6.80 0.98
CA THR A 45 9.23 5.88 0.31
C THR A 45 7.77 6.19 0.64
N THR A 46 7.46 6.28 1.93
CA THR A 46 6.11 6.61 2.42
C THR A 46 5.67 7.99 1.93
N HIS A 47 6.56 8.99 1.96
CA HIS A 47 6.28 10.32 1.43
C HIS A 47 5.87 10.26 -0.04
N CYS A 48 6.68 9.64 -0.89
CA CYS A 48 6.41 9.59 -2.32
C CYS A 48 5.12 8.83 -2.66
N PHE A 49 4.88 7.69 -2.01
CA PHE A 49 3.64 6.94 -2.21
C PHE A 49 2.41 7.69 -1.70
N SER A 50 2.52 8.41 -0.57
CA SER A 50 1.42 9.24 -0.07
C SER A 50 1.06 10.36 -1.04
N GLN A 51 2.06 10.97 -1.69
CA GLN A 51 1.85 11.97 -2.73
C GLN A 51 1.18 11.37 -3.99
N ALA A 52 1.53 10.15 -4.37
CA ALA A 52 0.87 9.44 -5.46
C ALA A 52 -0.59 9.07 -5.11
N ALA A 53 -0.86 8.68 -3.86
CA ALA A 53 -2.19 8.31 -3.37
C ALA A 53 -3.20 9.46 -3.53
N LEU A 54 -2.78 10.72 -3.31
CA LEU A 54 -3.64 11.91 -3.47
C LEU A 54 -4.30 12.02 -4.87
N VAL A 55 -3.72 11.37 -5.87
CA VAL A 55 -4.22 11.40 -7.26
C VAL A 55 -4.87 10.08 -7.67
N LEU A 56 -4.36 8.95 -7.16
CA LEU A 56 -4.71 7.62 -7.65
C LEU A 56 -5.76 6.91 -6.81
N THR A 57 -5.95 7.30 -5.55
CA THR A 57 -6.98 6.73 -4.68
C THR A 57 -8.38 7.02 -5.22
N GLY A 58 -9.22 5.97 -5.29
CA GLY A 58 -10.61 6.09 -5.76
C GLY A 58 -10.75 6.27 -7.28
N THR A 59 -9.68 5.99 -8.04
CA THR A 59 -9.72 5.95 -9.51
C THR A 59 -9.91 4.53 -10.00
N GLU A 60 -10.10 4.32 -11.31
CA GLU A 60 -10.22 2.98 -11.91
C GLU A 60 -8.90 2.17 -11.95
N TRP A 61 -7.84 2.66 -11.28
CA TRP A 61 -6.50 2.08 -11.31
C TRP A 61 -6.27 1.19 -10.09
N ASP A 62 -7.20 0.26 -9.84
CA ASP A 62 -7.25 -0.60 -8.64
C ASP A 62 -5.90 -1.23 -8.29
N LEU A 63 -5.19 -1.77 -9.28
CA LEU A 63 -3.88 -2.42 -9.07
C LEU A 63 -2.77 -1.44 -8.67
N ALA A 64 -2.81 -0.22 -9.21
CA ALA A 64 -1.86 0.83 -8.85
C ALA A 64 -2.15 1.36 -7.44
N GLU A 65 -3.43 1.54 -7.11
CA GLU A 65 -3.86 1.90 -5.76
C GLU A 65 -3.45 0.83 -4.74
N ASP A 66 -3.68 -0.46 -5.04
CA ASP A 66 -3.25 -1.57 -4.19
C ASP A 66 -1.73 -1.56 -3.98
N HIS A 67 -0.95 -1.33 -5.04
CA HIS A 67 0.50 -1.23 -4.93
C HIS A 67 0.95 -0.05 -4.05
N ILE A 68 0.29 1.12 -4.16
CA ILE A 68 0.59 2.30 -3.34
C ILE A 68 0.27 2.01 -1.87
N ASN A 69 -0.94 1.53 -1.59
CA ASN A 69 -1.42 1.21 -0.25
C ASN A 69 -0.55 0.15 0.43
N TYR A 70 -0.17 -0.90 -0.30
CA TYR A 70 0.73 -1.94 0.21
C TYR A 70 2.11 -1.39 0.58
N ASN A 71 2.70 -0.55 -0.27
CA ASN A 71 3.99 0.06 0.04
C ASN A 71 3.92 1.04 1.22
N ILE A 72 2.87 1.87 1.31
CA ILE A 72 2.67 2.75 2.47
C ILE A 72 2.55 1.90 3.74
N GLY A 73 1.74 0.84 3.71
CA GLY A 73 1.55 -0.07 4.83
C GLY A 73 2.85 -0.63 5.37
N ARG A 74 3.62 -1.30 4.50
CA ARG A 74 4.90 -1.91 4.87
C ARG A 74 5.92 -0.91 5.41
N HIS A 75 6.05 0.27 4.80
CA HIS A 75 7.07 1.23 5.23
C HIS A 75 6.65 2.00 6.48
N THR A 76 5.36 2.26 6.68
CA THR A 76 4.87 2.84 7.95
C THR A 76 4.99 1.86 9.11
N TYR A 77 4.81 0.55 8.87
CA TYR A 77 5.16 -0.49 9.84
C TYR A 77 6.64 -0.45 10.23
N LEU A 78 7.57 -0.35 9.26
CA LEU A 78 9.01 -0.21 9.54
C LEU A 78 9.34 1.05 10.34
N LEU A 79 8.55 2.11 10.21
CA LEU A 79 8.69 3.35 10.97
C LEU A 79 8.03 3.28 12.36
N GLY A 80 7.37 2.17 12.71
CA GLY A 80 6.65 2.00 13.97
C GLY A 80 5.26 2.66 14.01
N ASP A 81 4.79 3.26 12.90
CA ASP A 81 3.45 3.84 12.80
C ASP A 81 2.44 2.74 12.42
N LEU A 82 2.06 1.94 13.43
CA LEU A 82 1.12 0.84 13.26
C LEU A 82 -0.27 1.31 12.81
N SER A 83 -0.69 2.51 13.25
CA SER A 83 -1.99 3.08 12.88
C SER A 83 -2.04 3.40 11.39
N ALA A 84 -1.02 4.08 10.86
CA ALA A 84 -0.92 4.35 9.44
C ALA A 84 -0.79 3.06 8.62
N SER A 85 -0.04 2.07 9.14
CA SER A 85 0.10 0.76 8.48
C SER A 85 -1.23 0.05 8.32
N ILE A 86 -2.01 -0.06 9.40
CA ILE A 86 -3.34 -0.68 9.39
C ILE A 86 -4.28 0.08 8.45
N LYS A 87 -4.27 1.41 8.50
CA LYS A 87 -5.09 2.25 7.64
C LYS A 87 -4.79 2.03 6.15
N ALA A 88 -3.51 1.89 5.80
CA ALA A 88 -3.07 1.69 4.42
C ALA A 88 -3.30 0.26 3.92
N LEU A 89 -3.14 -0.76 4.77
CA LEU A 89 -3.34 -2.16 4.38
C LEU A 89 -4.82 -2.59 4.33
N ARG A 90 -5.68 -1.98 5.14
CA ARG A 90 -7.11 -2.35 5.22
C ARG A 90 -7.84 -2.38 3.87
N PRO A 91 -7.69 -1.40 2.95
CA PRO A 91 -8.37 -1.42 1.65
C PRO A 91 -7.94 -2.57 0.73
N LEU A 92 -6.79 -3.19 0.99
CA LEU A 92 -6.28 -4.33 0.21
C LEU A 92 -7.06 -5.62 0.47
N LEU A 93 -7.75 -5.69 1.61
CA LEU A 93 -8.48 -6.87 2.07
C LEU A 93 -9.90 -6.89 1.48
N LYS A 94 -9.99 -7.04 0.16
CA LYS A 94 -11.25 -7.03 -0.60
C LYS A 94 -11.45 -8.35 -1.33
N LEU A 95 -12.66 -8.92 -1.23
CA LEU A 95 -13.02 -10.17 -1.89
C LEU A 95 -12.92 -10.07 -3.43
N SER A 96 -13.31 -8.93 -3.98
CA SER A 96 -13.30 -8.65 -5.42
C SER A 96 -12.00 -7.96 -5.84
N SER A 97 -10.85 -8.51 -5.46
CA SER A 97 -9.55 -7.98 -5.86
C SER A 97 -9.12 -8.52 -7.23
N ARG A 98 -8.49 -7.66 -8.04
CA ARG A 98 -7.88 -8.04 -9.33
C ARG A 98 -6.46 -8.60 -9.18
N GLN A 99 -5.94 -8.65 -7.95
CA GLN A 99 -4.65 -9.24 -7.65
C GLN A 99 -4.72 -10.76 -7.74
N ASN A 100 -3.58 -11.40 -8.04
CA ASN A 100 -3.50 -12.86 -7.98
C ASN A 100 -3.65 -13.37 -6.52
N PRO A 101 -4.07 -14.62 -6.33
CA PRO A 101 -4.26 -15.22 -5.00
C PRO A 101 -3.05 -15.10 -4.07
N SER A 102 -1.83 -15.33 -4.58
CA SER A 102 -0.60 -15.31 -3.79
C SER A 102 -0.29 -13.90 -3.23
N THR A 103 -0.50 -12.86 -4.04
CA THR A 103 -0.34 -11.46 -3.61
C THR A 103 -1.40 -11.09 -2.57
N GLN A 104 -2.66 -11.53 -2.76
CA GLN A 104 -3.72 -11.29 -1.78
C GLN A 104 -3.41 -11.97 -0.44
N LEU A 105 -2.89 -13.20 -0.47
CA LEU A 105 -2.47 -13.91 0.74
C LEU A 105 -1.37 -13.12 1.48
N THR A 106 -0.38 -12.62 0.73
CA THR A 106 0.68 -11.76 1.29
C THR A 106 0.12 -10.50 1.95
N PHE A 107 -0.90 -9.87 1.37
CA PHE A 107 -1.56 -8.70 1.98
C PHE A 107 -2.24 -9.04 3.30
N ILE A 108 -2.89 -10.21 3.38
CA ILE A 108 -3.53 -10.69 4.61
C ILE A 108 -2.47 -10.98 5.67
N ASP A 109 -1.39 -11.69 5.31
CA ASP A 109 -0.30 -12.04 6.23
C ASP A 109 0.37 -10.80 6.83
N ASP A 110 0.69 -9.81 6.00
CA ASP A 110 1.29 -8.55 6.45
C ASP A 110 0.33 -7.79 7.37
N PHE A 111 -0.97 -7.76 7.05
CA PHE A 111 -1.97 -7.11 7.90
C PHE A 111 -2.12 -7.80 9.25
N LEU A 112 -2.21 -9.13 9.28
CA LEU A 112 -2.28 -9.91 10.52
C LEU A 112 -1.01 -9.74 11.36
N THR A 113 0.15 -9.65 10.73
CA THR A 113 1.42 -9.38 11.41
C THR A 113 1.37 -8.03 12.13
N VAL A 114 0.91 -6.98 11.47
CA VAL A 114 0.78 -5.65 12.08
C VAL A 114 -0.21 -5.66 13.25
N LEU A 115 -1.34 -6.37 13.12
CA LEU A 115 -2.32 -6.49 14.20
C LEU A 115 -1.76 -7.24 15.42
N ARG A 116 -0.99 -8.31 15.22
CA ARG A 116 -0.38 -9.08 16.32
C ARG A 116 0.57 -8.24 17.17
N VAL A 117 1.24 -7.27 16.56
CA VAL A 117 2.14 -6.32 17.26
C VAL A 117 1.35 -5.26 18.05
N SER A 118 0.06 -5.07 17.76
CA SER A 118 -0.82 -4.12 18.45
C SER A 118 -2.01 -4.83 19.12
N PRO A 119 -1.84 -5.43 20.32
CA PRO A 119 -2.88 -6.23 20.98
C PRO A 119 -4.19 -5.47 21.24
N SER A 120 -4.09 -4.17 21.53
CA SER A 120 -5.26 -3.30 21.73
C SER A 120 -6.07 -3.14 20.44
N VAL A 121 -5.41 -3.00 19.29
CA VAL A 121 -6.07 -2.90 18.00
C VAL A 121 -6.58 -4.27 17.54
N LEU A 122 -5.81 -5.34 17.75
CA LEU A 122 -6.28 -6.71 17.49
C LEU A 122 -7.57 -7.02 18.26
N ALA A 123 -7.68 -6.61 19.53
CA ALA A 123 -8.91 -6.80 20.31
C ALA A 123 -10.12 -6.10 19.66
N LEU A 124 -9.95 -4.86 19.20
CA LEU A 124 -11.01 -4.12 18.50
C LEU A 124 -11.43 -4.79 17.19
N TYR A 125 -10.47 -5.28 16.41
CA TYR A 125 -10.75 -5.94 15.13
C TYR A 125 -11.28 -7.36 15.30
N SER A 126 -10.86 -8.11 16.32
CA SER A 126 -11.31 -9.48 16.58
C SER A 126 -12.81 -9.57 16.91
N LEU A 127 -13.38 -8.48 17.42
CA LEU A 127 -14.81 -8.34 17.70
C LEU A 127 -15.61 -7.87 16.47
N ASP A 128 -14.94 -7.44 15.40
CA ASP A 128 -15.58 -6.92 14.22
C ASP A 128 -16.05 -8.07 13.30
N ARG A 129 -17.26 -7.93 12.73
CA ARG A 129 -17.83 -8.92 11.80
C ARG A 129 -16.92 -9.15 10.60
N TYR A 130 -16.17 -8.14 10.20
CA TYR A 130 -15.21 -8.18 9.09
C TYR A 130 -14.03 -9.13 9.35
N PHE A 131 -13.64 -9.39 10.60
CA PHE A 131 -12.55 -10.31 10.91
C PHE A 131 -12.84 -11.74 10.44
N LYS A 132 -14.07 -12.21 10.62
CA LYS A 132 -14.50 -13.52 10.10
C LYS A 132 -14.40 -13.61 8.58
N ASN A 133 -14.68 -12.51 7.86
CA ASN A 133 -14.54 -12.46 6.41
C ASN A 133 -13.07 -12.53 5.99
N TYR A 134 -12.14 -11.93 6.76
CA TYR A 134 -10.71 -12.02 6.49
C TYR A 134 -10.13 -13.42 6.73
N VAL A 135 -10.57 -14.08 7.81
CA VAL A 135 -10.20 -15.48 8.08
C VAL A 135 -10.74 -16.40 6.98
N TYR A 136 -12.01 -16.22 6.58
CA TYR A 136 -12.59 -16.98 5.48
C TYR A 136 -11.83 -16.77 4.16
N MET A 137 -11.51 -15.52 3.83
CA MET A 137 -10.74 -15.17 2.63
C MET A 137 -9.34 -15.81 2.65
N TYR A 138 -8.67 -15.81 3.80
CA TYR A 138 -7.38 -16.48 3.98
C TYR A 138 -7.49 -17.99 3.71
N ASP A 139 -8.45 -18.66 4.36
CA ASP A 139 -8.64 -20.11 4.23
C ASP A 139 -9.03 -20.53 2.80
N GLU A 140 -9.79 -19.70 2.08
CA GLU A 140 -10.15 -19.93 0.68
C GLU A 140 -8.95 -19.76 -0.25
N LEU A 141 -8.18 -18.68 -0.09
CA LEU A 141 -6.99 -18.41 -0.90
C LEU A 141 -5.86 -19.42 -0.67
N SER A 142 -5.64 -19.86 0.57
CA SER A 142 -4.64 -20.90 0.88
C SER A 142 -4.98 -22.24 0.22
N ARG A 143 -6.26 -22.63 0.19
CA ARG A 143 -6.70 -23.88 -0.46
C ARG A 143 -6.44 -23.89 -1.97
N HIS A 144 -6.52 -22.73 -2.63
CA HIS A 144 -6.21 -22.60 -4.06
C HIS A 144 -4.72 -22.71 -4.39
N MET A 145 -3.83 -22.53 -3.41
CA MET A 145 -2.37 -22.62 -3.60
C MET A 145 -1.84 -24.05 -3.41
N GLU A 146 -2.63 -24.95 -2.81
CA GLU A 146 -2.26 -26.35 -2.55
C GLU A 146 -2.64 -27.31 -3.70
N GLN A 147 -3.31 -26.81 -4.74
CA GLN A 147 -3.73 -27.55 -5.95
C GLN A 147 -2.81 -27.23 -7.14
#